data_AF-A0AAE3GEM8-F1
#
_entry.id   AF-A0AAE3GEM8-F1
#
_cell.length_a   1.000
_cell.length_b   1.000
_cell.length_c   1.000
_cell.angle_alpha   90.00
_cell.angle_beta   90.00
_cell.angle_gamma   90.00
#
_symmetry.space_group_name_H-M   'P 1'
#
loop_
_entity.id
_entity.type
_entity.pdbx_description
1 polymer ?
#
loop_
_entity_poly.entity_id
_entity_poly.type
_entity_poly.pdbx_seq_one_letter_code
_entity_poly.pdbx_strand_id
1 'polypeptide(L)'
;MRLPALALTPLVAVGALTVPLTAASAAPPEQPGNTAAGQAGLLVGGPGQAFTERRTETDADGTSHVHLDRTYRGLPVLGGDVIVRRGPGGTAPTAATALTAPLELATTPRLAAASAGRIALDRAGDLVGRQASGAPSLVVEALGDDAASRVPTLAWDVLVTGSRPDGTPSRLHVLVDATTGAVTTSYDEVQADTGRGFHSGEVELTTAAAASNPGQRVLRDPSRNDVVTYDYSGGNGGWPFLDSDGVWGNGLASNSQTAAVDIQWGTATTFDFYRDTFGHTLLDNRGDPPSSFRELYARAHEGDNLANAYWDSYCNCMSFGDGNTRTHGYNSLDVVAHEATHAVIHRSARLNYAGEAGGLNEATADIVGNLVEFYAANPNDPPDYLVGEKVWKAGPLRFMDQPSKDGKSVDCWSAGVGNLDVHRSSGVGNHAFYLLANGSGTSTWGTSPTCDGATVTGIGRDAAARIWFRALTRHWTSTTNYAEARAGMLAAATELYGQCGTEYRAVQAAWSGVAVPGADAACPLP
;
A
#
# COMPACT_ATOMS: atom_id res chain seq x y z
N MET A 1 -3.46 -60.18 -6.15
CA MET A 1 -3.45 -59.99 -7.62
C MET A 1 -2.63 -58.74 -7.89
N ARG A 2 -1.54 -58.92 -8.65
CA ARG A 2 -0.41 -58.06 -9.04
C ARG A 2 -0.49 -56.54 -8.79
N LEU A 3 0.50 -56.03 -8.03
CA LEU A 3 0.98 -54.64 -8.04
C LEU A 3 1.78 -54.34 -9.33
N PRO A 4 1.79 -53.11 -9.88
CA PRO A 4 2.70 -52.75 -10.95
C PRO A 4 4.09 -52.35 -10.41
N ALA A 5 5.11 -52.76 -11.14
CA ALA A 5 6.52 -52.67 -10.79
C ALA A 5 7.11 -51.27 -11.07
N LEU A 6 7.93 -50.82 -10.12
CA LEU A 6 8.86 -49.70 -10.25
C LEU A 6 9.99 -50.10 -11.22
N ALA A 7 10.23 -49.33 -12.28
CA ALA A 7 11.39 -49.49 -13.14
C ALA A 7 12.55 -48.64 -12.58
N LEU A 8 13.59 -49.31 -12.05
CA LEU A 8 14.89 -48.70 -11.77
C LEU A 8 15.68 -48.52 -13.08
N THR A 9 16.14 -47.31 -13.34
CA THR A 9 17.19 -47.01 -14.32
C THR A 9 18.58 -47.23 -13.71
N PRO A 10 19.58 -47.74 -14.48
CA PRO A 10 20.91 -48.01 -13.94
C PRO A 10 21.76 -46.74 -13.89
N LEU A 11 22.50 -46.58 -12.80
CA LEU A 11 23.55 -45.58 -12.62
C LEU A 11 24.77 -46.00 -13.47
N VAL A 12 25.14 -45.19 -14.46
CA VAL A 12 26.39 -45.38 -15.22
C VAL A 12 27.51 -44.68 -14.45
N ALA A 13 28.43 -45.47 -13.89
CA ALA A 13 29.67 -44.99 -13.33
C ALA A 13 30.65 -44.61 -14.46
N VAL A 14 30.99 -43.32 -14.57
CA VAL A 14 32.07 -42.86 -15.45
C VAL A 14 33.36 -42.81 -14.64
N GLY A 15 34.27 -43.73 -14.94
CA GLY A 15 35.62 -43.76 -14.39
C GLY A 15 36.44 -42.58 -14.89
N ALA A 16 37.18 -41.94 -13.96
CA ALA A 16 38.13 -40.88 -14.28
C ALA A 16 39.34 -41.46 -15.03
N LEU A 17 39.44 -41.19 -16.34
CA LEU A 17 40.68 -41.29 -17.08
C LEU A 17 41.49 -40.01 -16.87
N THR A 18 42.64 -40.14 -16.22
CA THR A 18 43.66 -39.10 -16.13
C THR A 18 44.49 -39.11 -17.41
N VAL A 19 44.46 -38.01 -18.16
CA VAL A 19 45.37 -37.74 -19.29
C VAL A 19 46.32 -36.61 -18.84
N PRO A 20 47.65 -36.76 -18.99
CA PRO A 20 48.57 -35.71 -18.59
C PRO A 20 48.51 -34.57 -19.61
N LEU A 21 48.13 -33.38 -19.15
CA LEU A 21 48.23 -32.15 -19.95
C LEU A 21 49.70 -31.72 -19.98
N THR A 22 50.36 -31.96 -21.10
CA THR A 22 51.61 -31.28 -21.46
C THR A 22 51.32 -29.80 -21.63
N ALA A 23 52.02 -28.95 -20.88
CA ALA A 23 51.92 -27.51 -20.95
C ALA A 23 52.33 -26.99 -22.34
N ALA A 24 51.34 -26.59 -23.15
CA ALA A 24 51.58 -25.65 -24.24
C ALA A 24 51.63 -24.24 -23.61
N SER A 25 52.72 -23.51 -23.83
CA SER A 25 52.84 -22.13 -23.35
C SER A 25 51.82 -21.25 -24.07
N ALA A 26 50.70 -20.99 -23.41
CA ALA A 26 49.83 -19.88 -23.77
C ALA A 26 50.59 -18.57 -23.52
N ALA A 27 50.63 -17.70 -24.53
CA ALA A 27 51.11 -16.34 -24.36
C ALA A 27 50.31 -15.68 -23.21
N PRO A 28 50.95 -14.83 -22.38
CA PRO A 28 50.26 -14.17 -21.28
C PRO A 28 49.11 -13.30 -21.82
N PRO A 29 48.00 -13.16 -21.06
CA PRO A 29 46.90 -12.29 -21.43
C PRO A 29 47.42 -10.85 -21.55
N GLU A 30 47.06 -10.21 -22.65
CA GLU A 30 47.36 -8.82 -22.93
C GLU A 30 46.71 -7.94 -21.84
N GLN A 31 47.50 -7.04 -21.23
CA GLN A 31 47.00 -6.08 -20.25
C GLN A 31 45.91 -5.19 -20.88
N PRO A 32 44.80 -4.87 -20.19
CA PRO A 32 43.76 -4.01 -20.75
C PRO A 32 44.33 -2.62 -21.00
N GLY A 33 44.49 -2.29 -22.28
CA GLY A 33 45.04 -1.01 -22.75
C GLY A 33 44.09 0.15 -22.46
N ASN A 34 44.65 1.28 -22.05
CA ASN A 34 43.96 2.54 -21.86
C ASN A 34 43.44 3.04 -23.24
N THR A 35 42.17 2.77 -23.59
CA THR A 35 41.58 3.06 -24.91
C THR A 35 41.35 4.56 -25.18
N ALA A 36 41.68 5.43 -24.21
CA ALA A 36 41.56 6.88 -24.34
C ALA A 36 42.46 7.52 -25.42
N ALA A 37 43.54 6.85 -25.84
CA ALA A 37 44.53 7.42 -26.77
C ALA A 37 43.96 7.75 -28.16
N GLY A 38 42.89 7.08 -28.60
CA GLY A 38 42.22 7.33 -29.89
C GLY A 38 41.02 8.30 -29.84
N GLN A 39 40.72 8.87 -28.67
CA GLN A 39 39.50 9.65 -28.43
C GLN A 39 39.77 11.06 -27.86
N ALA A 40 41.02 11.50 -27.90
CA ALA A 40 41.45 12.81 -27.40
C ALA A 40 40.69 13.93 -28.12
N GLY A 41 39.84 14.67 -27.38
CA GLY A 41 39.03 15.78 -27.87
C GLY A 41 37.51 15.55 -27.86
N LEU A 42 37.05 14.30 -27.73
CA LEU A 42 35.62 13.95 -27.70
C LEU A 42 35.04 13.82 -26.29
N LEU A 43 35.90 13.52 -25.33
CA LEU A 43 35.51 13.28 -23.94
C LEU A 43 35.75 14.55 -23.13
N VAL A 44 34.74 14.95 -22.34
CA VAL A 44 34.92 15.96 -21.28
C VAL A 44 35.78 15.36 -20.17
N GLY A 45 37.10 15.39 -20.37
CA GLY A 45 38.12 14.82 -19.48
C GLY A 45 38.93 15.90 -18.76
N GLY A 46 39.79 15.47 -17.84
CA GLY A 46 40.65 16.35 -17.04
C GLY A 46 41.53 15.55 -16.09
N PRO A 47 42.45 16.19 -15.34
CA PRO A 47 43.36 15.49 -14.43
C PRO A 47 42.61 14.57 -13.45
N GLY A 48 43.06 13.32 -13.37
CA GLY A 48 42.47 12.31 -12.48
C GLY A 48 41.22 11.64 -13.03
N GLN A 49 40.67 12.02 -14.19
CA GLN A 49 39.59 11.28 -14.83
C GLN A 49 40.13 10.12 -15.67
N ALA A 50 39.50 8.95 -15.58
CA ALA A 50 39.78 7.80 -16.42
C ALA A 50 38.48 7.20 -16.96
N PHE A 51 38.56 6.59 -18.14
CA PHE A 51 37.42 5.98 -18.84
C PHE A 51 37.76 4.53 -19.15
N THR A 52 36.88 3.61 -18.74
CA THR A 52 37.03 2.18 -19.00
C THR A 52 35.86 1.69 -19.83
N GLU A 53 36.12 0.90 -20.86
CA GLU A 53 35.05 0.31 -21.64
C GLU A 53 34.26 -0.69 -20.79
N ARG A 54 32.95 -0.44 -20.67
CA ARG A 54 32.00 -1.33 -20.01
C ARG A 54 31.35 -2.29 -21.00
N ARG A 55 30.95 -1.78 -22.17
CA ARG A 55 30.28 -2.58 -23.20
C ARG A 55 30.39 -1.90 -24.57
N THR A 56 30.50 -2.70 -25.62
CA THR A 56 30.30 -2.25 -27.00
C THR A 56 29.08 -2.93 -27.61
N GLU A 57 28.24 -2.15 -28.28
CA GLU A 57 27.11 -2.60 -29.09
C GLU A 57 27.36 -2.24 -30.57
N THR A 58 26.77 -2.99 -31.51
CA THR A 58 26.93 -2.69 -32.94
C THR A 58 25.60 -2.87 -33.65
N ASP A 59 25.18 -1.82 -34.35
CA ASP A 59 23.95 -1.78 -35.14
C ASP A 59 24.10 -2.59 -36.44
N ALA A 60 22.98 -2.93 -37.06
CA ALA A 60 22.96 -3.69 -38.32
C ALA A 60 23.66 -2.97 -39.49
N ASP A 61 23.78 -1.63 -39.44
CA ASP A 61 24.49 -0.83 -40.44
C ASP A 61 26.02 -0.76 -40.21
N GLY A 62 26.52 -1.41 -39.15
CA GLY A 62 27.93 -1.41 -38.77
C GLY A 62 28.36 -0.25 -37.86
N THR A 63 27.43 0.58 -37.38
CA THR A 63 27.71 1.61 -36.35
C THR A 63 28.00 0.93 -35.01
N SER A 64 29.11 1.27 -34.35
CA SER A 64 29.41 0.79 -32.99
C SER A 64 29.13 1.85 -31.92
N HIS A 65 28.54 1.46 -30.80
CA HIS A 65 28.32 2.28 -29.60
C HIS A 65 29.14 1.72 -28.45
N VAL A 66 30.17 2.44 -28.03
CA VAL A 66 31.06 2.05 -26.92
C VAL A 66 30.65 2.81 -25.67
N HIS A 67 30.10 2.08 -24.69
CA HIS A 67 29.74 2.60 -23.38
C HIS A 67 30.97 2.56 -22.46
N LEU A 68 31.32 3.72 -21.90
CA LEU A 68 32.47 3.90 -21.03
C LEU A 68 32.01 4.28 -19.63
N ASP A 69 32.57 3.61 -18.62
CA ASP A 69 32.44 4.03 -17.22
C ASP A 69 33.51 5.08 -16.91
N ARG A 70 33.10 6.15 -16.24
CA ARG A 70 33.99 7.22 -15.79
C ARG A 70 34.38 7.01 -14.33
N THR A 71 35.66 7.21 -14.05
CA THR A 71 36.17 7.34 -12.68
C THR A 71 36.89 8.69 -12.50
N TYR A 72 36.87 9.23 -11.27
CA TYR A 72 37.64 10.39 -10.86
C TYR A 72 38.52 10.04 -9.66
N ARG A 73 39.84 10.06 -9.87
CA ARG A 73 40.88 9.62 -8.92
C ARG A 73 40.57 8.22 -8.36
N GLY A 74 40.08 7.34 -9.22
CA GLY A 74 39.69 5.96 -8.88
C GLY A 74 38.29 5.81 -8.28
N LEU A 75 37.57 6.90 -8.00
CA LEU A 75 36.18 6.84 -7.53
C LEU A 75 35.21 6.72 -8.71
N PRO A 76 34.19 5.85 -8.63
CA PRO A 76 33.10 5.85 -9.61
C PRO A 76 32.40 7.21 -9.68
N VAL A 77 31.99 7.63 -10.88
CA VAL A 77 31.21 8.85 -11.10
C VAL A 77 29.78 8.48 -11.48
N LEU A 78 28.83 8.67 -10.56
CA LEU A 78 27.40 8.48 -10.84
C LEU A 78 26.90 9.66 -11.69
N GLY A 79 26.21 9.39 -12.80
CA GLY A 79 25.86 10.44 -13.78
C GLY A 79 27.06 10.92 -14.62
N GLY A 80 28.15 10.14 -14.66
CA GLY A 80 29.36 10.43 -15.43
C GLY A 80 29.43 9.77 -16.81
N ASP A 81 28.33 9.19 -17.28
CA ASP A 81 28.26 8.29 -18.43
C ASP A 81 28.78 8.91 -19.72
N VAL A 82 29.40 8.05 -20.53
CA VAL A 82 29.92 8.39 -21.86
C VAL A 82 29.60 7.27 -22.84
N ILE A 83 28.99 7.63 -23.97
CA ILE A 83 28.79 6.72 -25.10
C ILE A 83 29.49 7.29 -26.32
N VAL A 84 30.38 6.51 -26.92
CA VAL A 84 31.13 6.89 -28.11
C VAL A 84 30.57 6.13 -29.30
N ARG A 85 30.02 6.88 -30.26
CA ARG A 85 29.49 6.34 -31.50
C ARG A 85 30.55 6.41 -32.60
N ARG A 86 30.74 5.30 -33.32
CA ARG A 86 31.59 5.23 -34.52
C ARG A 86 30.76 4.68 -35.67
N GLY A 87 30.61 5.45 -36.74
CA GLY A 87 29.87 4.99 -37.92
C GLY A 87 30.72 4.09 -38.82
N PRO A 88 30.10 3.38 -39.78
CA PRO A 88 30.81 2.56 -40.75
C PRO A 88 31.76 3.41 -41.63
N GLY A 89 32.84 2.80 -42.11
CA GLY A 89 33.69 3.37 -43.16
C GLY A 89 34.61 4.55 -42.77
N GLY A 90 34.98 4.70 -41.49
CA GLY A 90 35.95 5.73 -41.07
C GLY A 90 35.36 7.13 -40.87
N THR A 91 34.04 7.21 -40.62
CA THR A 91 33.38 8.45 -40.19
C THR A 91 33.94 8.94 -38.85
N ALA A 92 34.00 10.26 -38.67
CA ALA A 92 34.50 10.86 -37.43
C ALA A 92 33.63 10.42 -36.23
N PRO A 93 34.25 9.93 -35.13
CA PRO A 93 33.50 9.53 -33.95
C PRO A 93 32.76 10.71 -33.32
N THR A 94 31.63 10.44 -32.68
CA THR A 94 30.91 11.40 -31.82
C THR A 94 30.75 10.83 -30.42
N ALA A 95 30.55 11.69 -29.42
CA ALA A 95 30.34 11.27 -28.03
C ALA A 95 29.09 11.93 -27.45
N ALA A 96 28.29 11.14 -26.75
CA ALA A 96 27.29 11.64 -25.81
C ALA A 96 27.90 11.57 -24.41
N THR A 97 27.94 12.71 -23.71
CA THR A 97 28.57 12.82 -22.38
C THR A 97 27.61 13.43 -21.38
N ALA A 98 27.49 12.82 -20.21
CA ALA A 98 26.60 13.30 -19.15
C ALA A 98 27.13 14.57 -18.43
N LEU A 99 28.45 14.81 -18.45
CA LEU A 99 29.08 16.01 -17.88
C LEU A 99 29.49 16.99 -18.98
N THR A 100 29.27 18.28 -18.72
CA THR A 100 29.62 19.40 -19.62
C THR A 100 30.94 20.09 -19.24
N ALA A 101 31.45 19.83 -18.03
CA ALA A 101 32.72 20.35 -17.53
C ALA A 101 33.58 19.24 -16.87
N PRO A 102 34.92 19.40 -16.81
CA PRO A 102 35.79 18.50 -16.06
C PRO A 102 35.50 18.50 -14.55
N LEU A 103 35.80 17.38 -13.89
CA LEU A 103 35.63 17.24 -12.44
C LEU A 103 36.81 17.87 -11.67
N GLU A 104 36.49 18.77 -10.74
CA GLU A 104 37.45 19.41 -9.84
C GLU A 104 36.92 19.41 -8.40
N LEU A 105 37.26 18.38 -7.63
CA LEU A 105 36.85 18.25 -6.24
C LEU A 105 37.85 17.48 -5.38
N ALA A 106 37.75 17.65 -4.06
CA ALA A 106 38.48 16.84 -3.09
C ALA A 106 37.84 15.46 -2.98
N THR A 107 38.67 14.42 -2.85
CA THR A 107 38.21 13.01 -2.78
C THR A 107 38.48 12.37 -1.42
N THR A 108 38.82 13.18 -0.40
CA THR A 108 39.00 12.71 0.97
C THR A 108 37.72 12.99 1.76
N PRO A 109 36.99 11.96 2.22
CA PRO A 109 35.77 12.14 2.98
C PRO A 109 36.08 12.68 4.39
N ARG A 110 35.22 13.56 4.91
CA ARG A 110 35.25 13.97 6.33
C ARG A 110 34.29 13.13 7.19
N LEU A 111 33.23 12.63 6.59
CA LEU A 111 32.27 11.72 7.20
C LEU A 111 32.73 10.27 7.02
N ALA A 112 32.75 9.50 8.11
CA ALA A 112 33.06 8.08 8.05
C ALA A 112 31.93 7.26 7.40
N ALA A 113 32.29 6.23 6.62
CA ALA A 113 31.35 5.31 5.98
C ALA A 113 30.29 4.76 6.94
N ALA A 114 30.67 4.37 8.16
CA ALA A 114 29.74 3.84 9.16
C ALA A 114 28.67 4.87 9.59
N SER A 115 29.01 6.17 9.59
CA SER A 115 28.03 7.22 9.88
C SER A 115 27.07 7.42 8.71
N ALA A 116 27.55 7.39 7.46
CA ALA A 116 26.68 7.38 6.28
C ALA A 116 25.72 6.19 6.29
N GLY A 117 26.21 5.00 6.66
CA GLY A 117 25.37 3.80 6.80
C GLY A 117 24.21 3.95 7.78
N ARG A 118 24.42 4.64 8.92
CA ARG A 118 23.35 4.95 9.87
C ARG A 118 22.35 5.95 9.31
N ILE A 119 22.83 7.03 8.70
CA ILE A 119 21.98 8.04 8.05
C ILE A 119 21.07 7.40 7.00
N ALA A 120 21.61 6.48 6.19
CA ALA A 120 20.84 5.76 5.18
C ALA A 120 19.78 4.82 5.79
N LEU A 121 20.12 4.11 6.87
CA LEU A 121 19.16 3.24 7.58
C LEU A 121 18.03 4.02 8.26
N ASP A 122 18.33 5.22 8.77
CA ASP A 122 17.33 6.13 9.34
C ASP A 122 16.42 6.67 8.24
N ARG A 123 16.98 7.02 7.07
CA ARG A 123 16.22 7.48 5.90
C ARG A 123 15.27 6.41 5.35
N ALA A 124 15.62 5.13 5.50
CA ALA A 124 14.84 3.98 5.08
C ALA A 124 13.81 3.51 6.12
N GLY A 125 13.33 4.42 6.99
CA GLY A 125 12.48 4.16 8.16
C GLY A 125 11.27 3.25 7.94
N ASP A 126 10.72 3.24 6.74
CA ASP A 126 9.45 2.58 6.41
C ASP A 126 9.65 1.14 5.87
N LEU A 127 10.89 0.75 5.60
CA LEU A 127 11.22 -0.61 5.13
C LEU A 127 11.26 -1.60 6.29
N VAL A 128 10.49 -2.69 6.14
CA VAL A 128 10.48 -3.86 7.01
C VAL A 128 11.76 -4.67 6.78
N GLY A 129 12.43 -5.05 7.87
CA GLY A 129 13.66 -5.84 7.82
C GLY A 129 14.85 -5.13 7.17
N ARG A 130 14.81 -3.79 7.13
CA ARG A 130 15.85 -2.98 6.47
C ARG A 130 17.25 -3.24 7.01
N GLN A 131 18.22 -3.31 6.11
CA GLN A 131 19.63 -3.49 6.43
C GLN A 131 20.50 -2.87 5.34
N ALA A 132 21.67 -2.36 5.71
CA ALA A 132 22.68 -1.97 4.74
C ALA A 132 23.21 -3.22 4.03
N SER A 133 23.23 -3.21 2.71
CA SER A 133 23.72 -4.30 1.88
C SER A 133 25.11 -3.98 1.37
N GLY A 134 26.11 -4.64 1.93
CA GLY A 134 27.51 -4.35 1.65
C GLY A 134 28.03 -3.10 2.38
N ALA A 135 29.25 -2.69 2.03
CA ALA A 135 29.88 -1.51 2.60
C ALA A 135 29.50 -0.25 1.80
N PRO A 136 29.27 0.91 2.46
CA PRO A 136 29.13 2.19 1.78
C PRO A 136 30.29 2.44 0.80
N SER A 137 29.95 2.82 -0.43
CA SER A 137 30.92 3.06 -1.50
C SER A 137 31.16 4.55 -1.66
N LEU A 138 32.42 5.00 -1.69
CA LEU A 138 32.74 6.40 -1.92
C LEU A 138 32.68 6.70 -3.43
N VAL A 139 31.85 7.66 -3.83
CA VAL A 139 31.57 8.01 -5.23
C VAL A 139 31.64 9.53 -5.45
N VAL A 140 31.76 9.93 -6.71
CA VAL A 140 31.42 11.29 -7.14
C VAL A 140 30.00 11.26 -7.67
N GLU A 141 29.08 11.89 -6.96
CA GLU A 141 27.70 12.06 -7.40
C GLU A 141 27.61 13.26 -8.34
N ALA A 142 27.21 13.04 -9.59
CA ALA A 142 26.89 14.07 -10.56
C ALA A 142 25.51 13.79 -11.20
N LEU A 143 24.54 13.41 -10.36
CA LEU A 143 23.15 13.20 -10.73
C LEU A 143 22.39 14.53 -10.79
N GLY A 144 21.31 14.58 -11.59
CA GLY A 144 20.48 15.76 -11.77
C GLY A 144 19.72 15.76 -13.10
N ASP A 145 18.56 16.41 -13.12
CA ASP A 145 17.59 16.38 -14.23
C ASP A 145 18.12 16.97 -15.53
N ASP A 146 19.01 17.97 -15.43
CA ASP A 146 19.71 18.53 -16.59
C ASP A 146 21.22 18.68 -16.34
N ALA A 147 21.98 18.84 -17.42
CA ALA A 147 23.44 18.92 -17.33
C ALA A 147 23.96 20.20 -16.66
N ALA A 148 23.13 21.23 -16.49
CA ALA A 148 23.52 22.52 -15.91
C ALA A 148 23.33 22.56 -14.38
N SER A 149 22.39 21.76 -13.86
CA SER A 149 22.05 21.64 -12.44
C SER A 149 22.90 20.61 -11.68
N ARG A 150 23.62 19.73 -12.39
CA ARG A 150 24.53 18.74 -11.80
C ARG A 150 25.71 19.43 -11.15
N VAL A 151 25.77 19.39 -9.81
CA VAL A 151 26.92 19.84 -9.02
C VAL A 151 27.66 18.62 -8.49
N PRO A 152 28.82 18.25 -9.08
CA PRO A 152 29.56 17.08 -8.66
C PRO A 152 29.97 17.17 -7.18
N THR A 153 29.54 16.19 -6.39
CA THR A 153 29.76 16.15 -4.94
C THR A 153 30.39 14.81 -4.54
N LEU A 154 31.31 14.83 -3.57
CA LEU A 154 31.84 13.59 -2.99
C LEU A 154 30.79 13.01 -2.05
N ALA A 155 30.30 11.81 -2.32
CA ALA A 155 29.22 11.18 -1.57
C ALA A 155 29.55 9.72 -1.20
N TRP A 156 28.93 9.23 -0.14
CA TRP A 156 28.80 7.81 0.14
C TRP A 156 27.51 7.30 -0.50
N ASP A 157 27.62 6.32 -1.38
CA ASP A 157 26.49 5.51 -1.83
C ASP A 157 26.27 4.34 -0.88
N VAL A 158 25.11 4.35 -0.21
CA VAL A 158 24.68 3.29 0.69
C VAL A 158 23.47 2.59 0.10
N LEU A 159 23.66 1.32 -0.27
CA LEU A 159 22.54 0.44 -0.62
C LEU A 159 21.88 -0.08 0.66
N VAL A 160 20.60 0.22 0.84
CA VAL A 160 19.73 -0.34 1.86
C VAL A 160 18.77 -1.32 1.20
N THR A 161 18.73 -2.54 1.71
CA THR A 161 17.77 -3.57 1.29
C THR A 161 16.75 -3.83 2.37
N GLY A 162 15.52 -4.12 1.99
CA GLY A 162 14.43 -4.52 2.87
C GLY A 162 13.21 -4.89 2.05
N SER A 163 12.05 -4.91 2.68
CA SER A 163 10.76 -5.00 1.98
C SER A 163 9.87 -3.83 2.40
N ARG A 164 9.07 -3.32 1.47
CA ARG A 164 7.93 -2.46 1.81
C ARG A 164 6.91 -3.26 2.65
N PRO A 165 5.95 -2.60 3.33
CA PRO A 165 4.91 -3.28 4.11
C PRO A 165 4.08 -4.31 3.32
N ASP A 166 3.97 -4.12 2.01
CA ASP A 166 3.28 -5.02 1.07
C ASP A 166 4.11 -6.26 0.67
N GLY A 167 5.37 -6.35 1.13
CA GLY A 167 6.30 -7.42 0.79
C GLY A 167 7.18 -7.13 -0.43
N THR A 168 6.94 -6.04 -1.18
CA THR A 168 7.75 -5.66 -2.34
C THR A 168 9.20 -5.42 -1.91
N PRO A 169 10.19 -6.13 -2.49
CA PRO A 169 11.59 -5.91 -2.17
C PRO A 169 12.01 -4.47 -2.49
N SER A 170 12.88 -3.89 -1.67
CA SER A 170 13.48 -2.58 -1.91
C SER A 170 14.99 -2.72 -2.06
N ARG A 171 15.55 -1.92 -2.97
CA ARG A 171 16.99 -1.75 -3.21
C ARG A 171 17.26 -0.25 -3.28
N LEU A 172 17.15 0.40 -2.13
CA LEU A 172 17.24 1.83 -1.98
C LEU A 172 18.70 2.28 -1.90
N HIS A 173 19.14 3.05 -2.88
CA HIS A 173 20.38 3.83 -2.81
C HIS A 173 20.12 5.13 -2.07
N VAL A 174 20.94 5.43 -1.07
CA VAL A 174 20.97 6.71 -0.36
C VAL A 174 22.34 7.32 -0.52
N LEU A 175 22.41 8.46 -1.20
CA LEU A 175 23.63 9.23 -1.40
C LEU A 175 23.75 10.23 -0.25
N VAL A 176 24.84 10.11 0.50
CA VAL A 176 25.14 10.96 1.66
C VAL A 176 26.40 11.76 1.38
N ASP A 177 26.31 13.09 1.38
CA ASP A 177 27.45 13.98 1.24
C ASP A 177 28.57 13.57 2.21
N ALA A 178 29.73 13.21 1.66
CA ALA A 178 30.83 12.62 2.40
C ALA A 178 31.60 13.65 3.26
N THR A 179 31.16 14.91 3.26
CA THR A 179 31.69 16.02 4.06
C THR A 179 30.70 16.45 5.14
N THR A 180 29.43 16.62 4.79
CA THR A 180 28.41 17.22 5.66
C THR A 180 27.48 16.20 6.32
N GLY A 181 27.30 15.03 5.71
CA GLY A 181 26.29 14.05 6.13
C GLY A 181 24.88 14.37 5.68
N ALA A 182 24.67 15.40 4.86
CA ALA A 182 23.37 15.63 4.24
C ALA A 182 23.05 14.51 3.23
N VAL A 183 21.81 14.03 3.22
CA VAL A 183 21.32 13.18 2.13
C VAL A 183 21.13 14.08 0.90
N THR A 184 21.86 13.81 -0.16
CA THR A 184 21.83 14.59 -1.41
C THR A 184 20.75 14.06 -2.34
N THR A 185 20.67 12.74 -2.48
CA THR A 185 19.70 12.01 -3.32
C THR A 185 19.37 10.66 -2.69
N SER A 186 18.19 10.14 -2.98
CA SER A 186 17.89 8.72 -2.78
C SER A 186 17.04 8.19 -3.94
N TYR A 187 17.29 6.96 -4.39
CA TYR A 187 16.48 6.28 -5.41
C TYR A 187 16.40 4.78 -5.14
N ASP A 188 15.24 4.17 -5.41
CA ASP A 188 15.05 2.72 -5.29
C ASP A 188 15.16 2.07 -6.67
N GLU A 189 15.94 0.99 -6.80
CA GLU A 189 15.98 0.20 -8.03
C GLU A 189 14.67 -0.57 -8.26
N VAL A 190 13.86 -0.78 -7.19
CA VAL A 190 12.54 -1.40 -7.27
C VAL A 190 11.45 -0.32 -7.12
N GLN A 191 10.90 0.11 -8.25
CA GLN A 191 9.84 1.12 -8.28
C GLN A 191 8.46 0.48 -8.13
N ALA A 192 7.67 1.00 -7.18
CA ALA A 192 6.21 0.86 -7.23
C ALA A 192 5.66 1.90 -8.20
N ASP A 193 4.48 1.62 -8.76
CA ASP A 193 3.71 2.65 -9.42
C ASP A 193 3.24 3.67 -8.38
N THR A 194 3.02 4.90 -8.79
CA THR A 194 2.47 5.95 -7.92
C THR A 194 1.12 6.39 -8.42
N GLY A 195 0.28 6.85 -7.52
CA GLY A 195 -1.01 7.43 -7.85
C GLY A 195 -1.22 8.74 -7.13
N ARG A 196 -1.92 9.67 -7.76
CA ARG A 196 -2.45 10.86 -7.08
C ARG A 196 -3.97 10.86 -7.11
N GLY A 197 -4.56 10.45 -6.00
CA GLY A 197 -6.01 10.42 -5.78
C GLY A 197 -6.59 11.78 -5.41
N PHE A 198 -7.91 11.90 -5.46
CA PHE A 198 -8.63 13.13 -5.10
C PHE A 198 -8.61 13.33 -3.58
N HIS A 199 -8.88 12.26 -2.83
CA HIS A 199 -8.95 12.29 -1.36
C HIS A 199 -7.65 11.83 -0.70
N SER A 200 -7.03 10.79 -1.26
CA SER A 200 -5.85 10.14 -0.67
C SER A 200 -4.55 10.93 -0.88
N GLY A 201 -4.50 11.83 -1.86
CA GLY A 201 -3.28 12.53 -2.27
C GLY A 201 -2.32 11.60 -3.01
N GLU A 202 -1.01 11.79 -2.84
CA GLU A 202 0.00 10.93 -3.45
C GLU A 202 0.17 9.63 -2.65
N VAL A 203 0.03 8.49 -3.32
CA VAL A 203 0.08 7.15 -2.73
C VAL A 203 0.87 6.19 -3.62
N GLU A 204 1.45 5.16 -3.01
CA GLU A 204 2.04 4.04 -3.76
C GLU A 204 0.95 3.06 -4.20
N LEU A 205 1.11 2.48 -5.39
CA LEU A 205 0.19 1.51 -5.98
C LEU A 205 0.94 0.25 -6.40
N THR A 206 0.32 -0.89 -6.12
CA THR A 206 0.68 -2.16 -6.76
C THR A 206 -0.17 -2.33 -8.02
N THR A 207 0.48 -2.51 -9.16
CA THR A 207 -0.16 -2.71 -10.47
C THR A 207 0.34 -3.98 -11.15
N ALA A 208 -0.35 -4.40 -12.21
CA ALA A 208 0.01 -5.57 -13.00
C ALA A 208 0.28 -5.19 -14.45
N ALA A 209 1.10 -5.95 -15.17
CA ALA A 209 1.26 -5.78 -16.60
C ALA A 209 -0.05 -6.08 -17.36
N ALA A 210 -0.40 -5.26 -18.35
CA ALA A 210 -1.56 -5.47 -19.20
C ALA A 210 -1.29 -6.59 -20.22
N ALA A 211 -1.80 -7.79 -19.96
CA ALA A 211 -1.55 -8.96 -20.82
C ALA A 211 -1.93 -8.74 -22.30
N SER A 212 -2.99 -7.98 -22.57
CA SER A 212 -3.47 -7.67 -23.92
C SER A 212 -2.89 -6.39 -24.53
N ASN A 213 -2.12 -5.61 -23.76
CA ASN A 213 -1.53 -4.33 -24.20
C ASN A 213 -0.06 -4.23 -23.75
N PRO A 214 0.88 -4.80 -24.53
CA PRO A 214 2.30 -4.80 -24.16
C PRO A 214 2.83 -3.38 -23.92
N GLY A 215 3.56 -3.19 -22.82
CA GLY A 215 4.07 -1.88 -22.39
C GLY A 215 3.07 -1.04 -21.60
N GLN A 216 1.85 -1.52 -21.39
CA GLN A 216 0.89 -0.92 -20.47
C GLN A 216 0.77 -1.73 -19.18
N ARG A 217 0.28 -1.04 -18.15
CA ARG A 217 -0.06 -1.53 -16.82
C ARG A 217 -1.56 -1.47 -16.65
N VAL A 218 -2.09 -2.33 -15.79
CA VAL A 218 -3.49 -2.34 -15.34
C VAL A 218 -3.50 -1.99 -13.86
N LEU A 219 -4.45 -1.16 -13.43
CA LEU A 219 -4.69 -0.87 -12.03
C LEU A 219 -5.31 -2.09 -11.33
N ARG A 220 -4.44 -3.07 -11.06
CA ARG A 220 -4.74 -4.40 -10.53
C ARG A 220 -3.64 -4.79 -9.55
N ASP A 221 -4.02 -5.26 -8.37
CA ASP A 221 -3.10 -5.71 -7.33
C ASP A 221 -3.21 -7.24 -7.11
N PRO A 222 -2.35 -8.04 -7.75
CA PRO A 222 -2.32 -9.50 -7.57
C PRO A 222 -1.97 -9.94 -6.15
N SER A 223 -1.35 -9.08 -5.34
CA SER A 223 -0.89 -9.42 -3.99
C SER A 223 -2.00 -9.35 -2.93
N ARG A 224 -3.10 -8.63 -3.25
CA ARG A 224 -4.22 -8.39 -2.32
C ARG A 224 -5.56 -8.87 -2.90
N ASN A 225 -5.70 -10.19 -3.02
CA ASN A 225 -6.87 -10.85 -3.61
C ASN A 225 -7.17 -10.43 -5.06
N ASP A 226 -6.12 -10.05 -5.79
CA ASP A 226 -6.22 -9.77 -7.22
C ASP A 226 -7.21 -8.65 -7.56
N VAL A 227 -7.33 -7.66 -6.66
CA VAL A 227 -8.28 -6.55 -6.79
C VAL A 227 -7.98 -5.72 -8.03
N VAL A 228 -9.02 -5.43 -8.82
CA VAL A 228 -8.94 -4.61 -10.03
C VAL A 228 -9.92 -3.45 -9.94
N THR A 229 -9.50 -2.26 -10.35
CA THR A 229 -10.39 -1.10 -10.51
C THR A 229 -10.73 -0.86 -11.98
N TYR A 230 -12.02 -0.75 -12.27
CA TYR A 230 -12.59 -0.56 -13.61
C TYR A 230 -13.14 0.85 -13.78
N ASP A 231 -12.96 1.41 -14.99
CA ASP A 231 -13.70 2.56 -15.48
C ASP A 231 -15.08 2.11 -15.95
N TYR A 232 -16.14 2.57 -15.27
CA TYR A 232 -17.52 2.19 -15.56
C TYR A 232 -18.35 3.27 -16.27
N SER A 233 -17.70 4.35 -16.73
CA SER A 233 -18.34 5.49 -17.40
C SER A 233 -19.20 5.12 -18.63
N GLY A 234 -18.96 3.95 -19.24
CA GLY A 234 -19.67 3.46 -20.44
C GLY A 234 -20.81 2.46 -20.19
N GLY A 235 -21.11 2.06 -18.96
CA GLY A 235 -22.24 1.17 -18.60
C GLY A 235 -22.22 -0.28 -19.12
N ASN A 236 -21.24 -0.67 -19.93
CA ASN A 236 -21.12 -2.00 -20.58
C ASN A 236 -20.13 -2.93 -19.85
N GLY A 237 -20.25 -3.10 -18.54
CA GLY A 237 -19.36 -3.97 -17.76
C GLY A 237 -17.99 -3.36 -17.40
N GLY A 238 -17.72 -2.15 -17.88
CA GLY A 238 -16.51 -1.37 -17.59
C GLY A 238 -15.24 -1.92 -18.23
N TRP A 239 -14.18 -1.12 -18.21
CA TRP A 239 -12.84 -1.52 -18.69
C TRP A 239 -11.81 -1.30 -17.59
N PRO A 240 -10.82 -2.20 -17.41
CA PRO A 240 -9.73 -1.94 -16.47
C PRO A 240 -9.00 -0.65 -16.84
N PHE A 241 -8.63 0.16 -15.85
CA PHE A 241 -7.78 1.31 -16.10
C PHE A 241 -6.41 0.85 -16.61
N LEU A 242 -5.93 1.51 -17.67
CA LEU A 242 -4.64 1.26 -18.28
C LEU A 242 -3.74 2.48 -18.12
N ASP A 243 -2.44 2.23 -18.01
CA ASP A 243 -1.42 3.28 -17.92
C ASP A 243 -0.10 2.83 -18.57
N SER A 244 0.71 3.77 -19.06
CA SER A 244 1.96 3.45 -19.77
C SER A 244 3.23 3.75 -18.98
N ASP A 245 3.16 4.59 -17.96
CA ASP A 245 4.36 5.08 -17.25
C ASP A 245 4.36 4.74 -15.75
N GLY A 246 3.25 4.25 -15.21
CA GLY A 246 3.11 3.89 -13.81
C GLY A 246 2.78 5.08 -12.90
N VAL A 247 2.38 6.22 -13.46
CA VAL A 247 1.95 7.42 -12.73
C VAL A 247 0.45 7.64 -12.96
N TRP A 248 -0.36 7.22 -12.00
CA TRP A 248 -1.81 7.17 -12.11
C TRP A 248 -2.47 8.44 -11.56
N GLY A 249 -3.36 9.05 -12.34
CA GLY A 249 -4.14 10.20 -11.88
C GLY A 249 -3.32 11.46 -11.60
N ASN A 250 -3.99 12.55 -11.24
CA ASN A 250 -3.32 13.83 -10.97
C ASN A 250 -3.95 14.63 -9.81
N GLY A 251 -4.82 13.99 -9.02
CA GLY A 251 -5.54 14.61 -7.91
C GLY A 251 -6.69 15.52 -8.34
N LEU A 252 -7.00 15.63 -9.64
CA LEU A 252 -8.12 16.43 -10.14
C LEU A 252 -9.23 15.52 -10.65
N ALA A 253 -10.47 15.87 -10.34
CA ALA A 253 -11.67 15.16 -10.79
C ALA A 253 -11.84 15.13 -12.32
N SER A 254 -11.14 16.00 -13.05
CA SER A 254 -11.14 16.00 -14.52
C SER A 254 -10.27 14.89 -15.14
N ASN A 255 -9.44 14.21 -14.35
CA ASN A 255 -8.71 13.03 -14.78
C ASN A 255 -9.43 11.78 -14.23
N SER A 256 -9.84 10.87 -15.11
CA SER A 256 -10.60 9.67 -14.75
C SER A 256 -9.84 8.72 -13.82
N GLN A 257 -8.52 8.59 -13.99
CA GLN A 257 -7.72 7.73 -13.12
C GLN A 257 -7.68 8.25 -11.66
N THR A 258 -7.89 9.55 -11.42
CA THR A 258 -7.84 10.12 -10.07
C THR A 258 -8.79 9.42 -9.10
N ALA A 259 -10.04 9.16 -9.52
CA ALA A 259 -10.99 8.46 -8.66
C ALA A 259 -10.59 6.99 -8.45
N ALA A 260 -10.05 6.37 -9.49
CA ALA A 260 -9.58 5.00 -9.47
C ALA A 260 -8.40 4.78 -8.52
N VAL A 261 -7.50 5.76 -8.39
CA VAL A 261 -6.39 5.74 -7.43
C VAL A 261 -6.92 5.62 -6.01
N ASP A 262 -7.87 6.48 -5.61
CA ASP A 262 -8.44 6.44 -4.25
C ASP A 262 -9.11 5.08 -3.97
N ILE A 263 -9.85 4.55 -4.95
CA ILE A 263 -10.57 3.27 -4.84
C ILE A 263 -9.58 2.11 -4.72
N GLN A 264 -8.57 2.03 -5.60
CA GLN A 264 -7.59 0.95 -5.60
C GLN A 264 -6.78 0.96 -4.30
N TRP A 265 -6.25 2.14 -3.93
CA TRP A 265 -5.47 2.29 -2.72
C TRP A 265 -6.30 2.05 -1.46
N GLY A 266 -7.52 2.57 -1.38
CA GLY A 266 -8.42 2.34 -0.26
C GLY A 266 -8.80 0.86 -0.10
N THR A 267 -9.03 0.15 -1.20
CA THR A 267 -9.32 -1.29 -1.17
C THR A 267 -8.09 -2.08 -0.69
N ALA A 268 -6.90 -1.77 -1.20
CA ALA A 268 -5.64 -2.38 -0.78
C ALA A 268 -5.35 -2.15 0.71
N THR A 269 -5.56 -0.91 1.17
CA THR A 269 -5.38 -0.52 2.58
C THR A 269 -6.37 -1.25 3.49
N THR A 270 -7.62 -1.39 3.04
CA THR A 270 -8.64 -2.16 3.77
C THR A 270 -8.26 -3.65 3.86
N PHE A 271 -7.76 -4.23 2.77
CA PHE A 271 -7.26 -5.60 2.77
C PHE A 271 -6.14 -5.79 3.81
N ASP A 272 -5.16 -4.88 3.82
CA ASP A 272 -4.03 -4.92 4.77
C ASP A 272 -4.52 -4.77 6.22
N PHE A 273 -5.47 -3.87 6.48
CA PHE A 273 -6.09 -3.71 7.79
C PHE A 273 -6.71 -5.02 8.30
N TYR A 274 -7.52 -5.72 7.48
CA TYR A 274 -8.11 -6.99 7.87
C TYR A 274 -7.05 -8.07 8.13
N ARG A 275 -6.02 -8.13 7.27
CA ARG A 275 -4.92 -9.09 7.40
C ARG A 275 -4.16 -8.86 8.70
N ASP A 276 -3.74 -7.64 8.95
CA ASP A 276 -2.81 -7.31 10.03
C ASP A 276 -3.51 -7.21 11.39
N THR A 277 -4.76 -6.73 11.41
CA THR A 277 -5.54 -6.61 12.64
C THR A 277 -6.16 -7.93 13.06
N PHE A 278 -6.75 -8.68 12.11
CA PHE A 278 -7.57 -9.84 12.42
C PHE A 278 -7.00 -11.18 11.93
N GLY A 279 -5.93 -11.18 11.13
CA GLY A 279 -5.45 -12.40 10.47
C GLY A 279 -6.46 -12.94 9.46
N HIS A 280 -7.26 -12.06 8.85
CA HIS A 280 -8.35 -12.38 7.93
C HIS A 280 -8.12 -11.69 6.59
N THR A 281 -8.41 -12.33 5.46
CA THR A 281 -8.37 -11.63 4.17
C THR A 281 -9.76 -11.09 3.84
N LEU A 282 -9.84 -9.95 3.14
CA LEU A 282 -11.10 -9.26 2.82
C LEU A 282 -12.17 -10.17 2.15
N LEU A 283 -11.74 -11.26 1.51
CA LEU A 283 -12.60 -12.26 0.86
C LEU A 283 -12.25 -13.70 1.31
N ASP A 284 -12.01 -13.93 2.60
CA ASP A 284 -11.65 -15.26 3.11
C ASP A 284 -12.65 -16.34 2.65
N ASN A 285 -12.17 -17.26 1.79
CA ASN A 285 -12.95 -18.29 1.09
C ASN A 285 -13.38 -19.47 1.99
N ARG A 286 -13.60 -19.26 3.29
CA ARG A 286 -13.96 -20.36 4.20
C ARG A 286 -15.45 -20.69 4.11
N GLY A 287 -15.83 -21.40 3.04
CA GLY A 287 -17.07 -22.18 3.02
C GLY A 287 -18.02 -21.92 1.85
N ASP A 288 -17.78 -20.91 1.02
CA ASP A 288 -18.58 -20.75 -0.19
C ASP A 288 -18.14 -21.77 -1.26
N PRO A 289 -19.09 -22.40 -1.98
CA PRO A 289 -18.73 -23.13 -3.20
C PRO A 289 -17.98 -22.16 -4.12
N PRO A 290 -17.03 -22.62 -4.95
CA PRO A 290 -16.36 -21.77 -5.93
C PRO A 290 -17.39 -21.22 -6.91
N SER A 291 -18.04 -20.11 -6.54
CA SER A 291 -18.72 -19.26 -7.49
C SER A 291 -17.63 -18.66 -8.37
N SER A 292 -17.96 -18.45 -9.63
CA SER A 292 -17.09 -17.93 -10.68
C SER A 292 -16.53 -16.52 -10.41
N PHE A 293 -16.74 -15.96 -9.22
CA PHE A 293 -16.34 -14.61 -8.81
C PHE A 293 -15.39 -14.69 -7.62
N ARG A 294 -14.15 -15.12 -7.89
CA ARG A 294 -13.06 -15.15 -6.89
C ARG A 294 -12.47 -13.76 -6.61
N GLU A 295 -12.74 -12.80 -7.48
CA GLU A 295 -12.11 -11.49 -7.50
C GLU A 295 -13.09 -10.45 -6.92
N LEU A 296 -12.64 -9.66 -5.95
CA LEU A 296 -13.28 -8.39 -5.61
C LEU A 296 -12.79 -7.39 -6.64
N TYR A 297 -13.70 -6.80 -7.40
CA TYR A 297 -13.34 -5.71 -8.29
C TYR A 297 -14.19 -4.47 -7.98
N ALA A 298 -13.59 -3.32 -8.20
CA ALA A 298 -14.19 -2.03 -7.91
C ALA A 298 -14.47 -1.27 -9.21
N ARG A 299 -15.50 -0.43 -9.20
CA ARG A 299 -15.96 0.36 -10.35
C ARG A 299 -15.94 1.84 -9.98
N ALA A 300 -15.08 2.59 -10.66
CA ALA A 300 -15.12 4.05 -10.65
C ALA A 300 -16.14 4.55 -11.70
N HIS A 301 -16.59 5.79 -11.55
CA HIS A 301 -17.49 6.45 -12.50
C HIS A 301 -18.81 5.71 -12.69
N GLU A 302 -19.37 5.19 -11.61
CA GLU A 302 -20.68 4.54 -11.64
C GLU A 302 -21.79 5.57 -11.91
N GLY A 303 -22.59 5.31 -12.95
CA GLY A 303 -23.76 6.12 -13.29
C GLY A 303 -23.42 7.53 -13.79
N ASP A 304 -24.43 8.39 -13.86
CA ASP A 304 -24.28 9.80 -14.25
C ASP A 304 -24.54 10.69 -13.04
N ASN A 305 -23.48 11.32 -12.52
CA ASN A 305 -23.52 12.14 -11.30
C ASN A 305 -24.18 11.43 -10.10
N LEU A 306 -23.93 10.11 -9.98
CA LEU A 306 -24.47 9.30 -8.91
C LEU A 306 -23.88 9.76 -7.58
N ALA A 307 -24.72 10.24 -6.68
CA ALA A 307 -24.33 10.58 -5.31
C ALA A 307 -24.55 9.39 -4.38
N ASN A 308 -23.85 8.29 -4.68
CA ASN A 308 -23.83 7.09 -3.85
C ASN A 308 -22.61 6.23 -4.14
N ALA A 309 -22.27 5.36 -3.19
CA ALA A 309 -21.49 4.15 -3.40
C ALA A 309 -22.29 2.95 -2.90
N TYR A 310 -21.94 1.74 -3.35
CA TYR A 310 -22.58 0.52 -2.88
C TYR A 310 -21.76 -0.74 -3.16
N TRP A 311 -21.95 -1.73 -2.28
CA TRP A 311 -21.61 -3.13 -2.51
C TRP A 311 -22.74 -3.91 -3.17
N ASP A 312 -22.43 -4.65 -4.24
CA ASP A 312 -23.37 -5.61 -4.84
C ASP A 312 -22.82 -7.05 -4.76
N SER A 313 -23.50 -7.86 -3.93
CA SER A 313 -23.19 -9.27 -3.72
C SER A 313 -23.38 -10.15 -4.97
N TYR A 314 -24.19 -9.73 -5.95
CA TYR A 314 -24.43 -10.49 -7.17
C TYR A 314 -23.21 -10.50 -8.10
N CYS A 315 -22.55 -9.35 -8.24
CA CYS A 315 -21.32 -9.20 -9.02
C CYS A 315 -20.05 -9.38 -8.18
N ASN A 316 -20.16 -9.42 -6.84
CA ASN A 316 -19.03 -9.33 -5.91
C ASN A 316 -18.19 -8.07 -6.15
N CYS A 317 -18.86 -6.93 -6.33
CA CYS A 317 -18.22 -5.69 -6.75
C CYS A 317 -18.68 -4.48 -5.94
N MET A 318 -17.76 -3.52 -5.79
CA MET A 318 -18.05 -2.20 -5.22
C MET A 318 -18.18 -1.19 -6.36
N SER A 319 -19.17 -0.31 -6.28
CA SER A 319 -19.40 0.75 -7.25
C SER A 319 -19.40 2.11 -6.57
N PHE A 320 -18.69 3.06 -7.18
CA PHE A 320 -18.49 4.40 -6.65
C PHE A 320 -18.90 5.45 -7.67
N GLY A 321 -19.88 6.27 -7.30
CA GLY A 321 -20.32 7.40 -8.10
C GLY A 321 -19.44 8.64 -7.91
N ASP A 322 -19.34 9.45 -8.95
CA ASP A 322 -18.54 10.69 -8.96
C ASP A 322 -19.16 11.83 -8.14
N GLY A 323 -20.33 11.60 -7.53
CA GLY A 323 -21.04 12.61 -6.76
C GLY A 323 -21.75 13.63 -7.65
N ASN A 324 -22.11 14.77 -7.07
CA ASN A 324 -22.85 15.81 -7.78
C ASN A 324 -22.52 17.22 -7.25
N THR A 325 -23.40 18.20 -7.46
CA THR A 325 -23.16 19.56 -6.99
C THR A 325 -23.00 19.66 -5.46
N ARG A 326 -23.57 18.74 -4.69
CA ARG A 326 -23.55 18.73 -3.21
C ARG A 326 -22.44 17.87 -2.62
N THR A 327 -21.92 16.90 -3.37
CA THR A 327 -20.93 15.94 -2.87
C THR A 327 -19.68 15.94 -3.75
N HIS A 328 -18.58 15.44 -3.22
CA HIS A 328 -17.47 14.92 -4.00
C HIS A 328 -17.78 13.49 -4.44
N GLY A 329 -16.83 12.85 -5.12
CA GLY A 329 -16.90 11.42 -5.39
C GLY A 329 -16.96 10.62 -4.08
N TYR A 330 -17.69 9.51 -4.11
CA TYR A 330 -17.89 8.63 -2.94
C TYR A 330 -16.71 7.68 -2.74
N ASN A 331 -15.50 8.14 -3.03
CA ASN A 331 -14.27 7.35 -3.05
C ASN A 331 -13.29 7.78 -1.94
N SER A 332 -13.78 8.34 -0.82
CA SER A 332 -12.96 8.57 0.37
C SER A 332 -12.56 7.25 1.02
N LEU A 333 -11.50 7.27 1.84
CA LEU A 333 -10.91 6.04 2.37
C LEU A 333 -11.93 5.24 3.20
N ASP A 334 -12.62 5.92 4.10
CA ASP A 334 -13.65 5.34 4.95
C ASP A 334 -14.83 4.76 4.16
N VAL A 335 -15.29 5.42 3.10
CA VAL A 335 -16.38 4.94 2.24
C VAL A 335 -15.92 3.73 1.40
N VAL A 336 -14.70 3.76 0.85
CA VAL A 336 -14.15 2.58 0.16
C VAL A 336 -14.05 1.38 1.10
N ALA A 337 -13.58 1.61 2.33
CA ALA A 337 -13.48 0.59 3.37
C ALA A 337 -14.86 0.11 3.88
N HIS A 338 -15.86 1.00 3.93
CA HIS A 338 -17.25 0.70 4.25
C HIS A 338 -17.84 -0.28 3.22
N GLU A 339 -17.74 0.04 1.92
CA GLU A 339 -18.24 -0.84 0.86
C GLU A 339 -17.51 -2.19 0.83
N ALA A 340 -16.19 -2.17 1.02
CA ALA A 340 -15.38 -3.38 1.12
C ALA A 340 -15.80 -4.26 2.32
N THR A 341 -16.24 -3.64 3.41
CA THR A 341 -16.67 -4.34 4.62
C THR A 341 -18.02 -5.03 4.46
N HIS A 342 -18.93 -4.52 3.61
CA HIS A 342 -20.13 -5.28 3.28
C HIS A 342 -19.83 -6.64 2.64
N ALA A 343 -18.72 -6.77 1.90
CA ALA A 343 -18.26 -8.05 1.38
C ALA A 343 -17.88 -9.04 2.50
N VAL A 344 -17.32 -8.56 3.60
CA VAL A 344 -16.98 -9.34 4.79
C VAL A 344 -18.22 -9.71 5.59
N ILE A 345 -19.15 -8.77 5.78
CA ILE A 345 -20.43 -9.03 6.44
C ILE A 345 -21.21 -10.11 5.68
N HIS A 346 -21.25 -10.01 4.35
CA HIS A 346 -21.92 -10.98 3.48
C HIS A 346 -21.31 -12.38 3.57
N ARG A 347 -20.01 -12.53 3.82
CA ARG A 347 -19.34 -13.83 3.96
C ARG A 347 -19.29 -14.37 5.38
N SER A 348 -19.69 -13.57 6.36
CA SER A 348 -19.66 -13.93 7.79
C SER A 348 -21.07 -14.07 8.34
N ALA A 349 -21.55 -13.08 9.10
CA ALA A 349 -22.87 -13.12 9.75
C ALA A 349 -24.03 -13.06 8.76
N ARG A 350 -23.82 -12.56 7.54
CA ARG A 350 -24.87 -12.33 6.52
C ARG A 350 -26.01 -11.48 7.05
N LEU A 351 -25.69 -10.46 7.86
CA LEU A 351 -26.67 -9.55 8.47
C LEU A 351 -27.64 -9.03 7.40
N ASN A 352 -28.93 -9.29 7.59
CA ASN A 352 -29.97 -8.83 6.68
C ASN A 352 -29.93 -7.30 6.60
N TYR A 353 -30.13 -6.74 5.41
CA TYR A 353 -30.16 -5.30 5.20
C TYR A 353 -31.52 -4.68 5.55
N ALA A 354 -32.06 -5.06 6.72
CA ALA A 354 -33.36 -4.61 7.22
C ALA A 354 -33.43 -4.79 8.75
N GLY A 355 -34.28 -4.00 9.42
CA GLY A 355 -34.44 -4.10 10.86
C GLY A 355 -33.18 -3.70 11.63
N GLU A 356 -33.05 -4.22 12.84
CA GLU A 356 -31.83 -4.03 13.66
C GLU A 356 -30.60 -4.73 13.07
N ALA A 357 -30.78 -5.85 12.37
CA ALA A 357 -29.69 -6.51 11.64
C ALA A 357 -29.11 -5.59 10.55
N GLY A 358 -29.97 -4.82 9.88
CA GLY A 358 -29.54 -3.84 8.89
C GLY A 358 -28.79 -2.67 9.52
N GLY A 359 -29.26 -2.18 10.67
CA GLY A 359 -28.52 -1.20 11.45
C GLY A 359 -27.14 -1.70 11.91
N LEU A 360 -27.02 -2.97 12.31
CA LEU A 360 -25.73 -3.60 12.62
C LEU A 360 -24.85 -3.80 11.39
N ASN A 361 -25.44 -4.06 10.22
CA ASN A 361 -24.73 -4.19 8.96
C ASN A 361 -24.04 -2.85 8.62
N GLU A 362 -24.81 -1.77 8.57
CA GLU A 362 -24.32 -0.40 8.37
C GLU A 362 -23.31 0.03 9.43
N ALA A 363 -23.61 -0.20 10.72
CA ALA A 363 -22.71 0.18 11.79
C ALA A 363 -21.36 -0.56 11.68
N THR A 364 -21.37 -1.83 11.29
CA THR A 364 -20.13 -2.60 11.10
C THR A 364 -19.27 -1.99 9.99
N ALA A 365 -19.90 -1.57 8.89
CA ALA A 365 -19.21 -0.95 7.77
C ALA A 365 -18.65 0.44 8.14
N ASP A 366 -19.41 1.27 8.87
CA ASP A 366 -18.94 2.55 9.44
C ASP A 366 -17.75 2.36 10.39
N ILE A 367 -17.86 1.42 11.33
CA ILE A 367 -16.82 1.11 12.31
C ILE A 367 -15.52 0.72 11.62
N VAL A 368 -15.59 -0.17 10.62
CA VAL A 368 -14.38 -0.59 9.91
C VAL A 368 -13.84 0.52 9.02
N GLY A 369 -14.70 1.29 8.35
CA GLY A 369 -14.28 2.43 7.54
C GLY A 369 -13.38 3.37 8.33
N ASN A 370 -13.85 3.76 9.51
CA ASN A 370 -13.10 4.63 10.41
C ASN A 370 -11.84 3.97 11.00
N LEU A 371 -11.90 2.67 11.37
CA LEU A 371 -10.71 1.94 11.81
C LEU A 371 -9.64 1.84 10.71
N VAL A 372 -10.02 1.79 9.44
CA VAL A 372 -9.09 1.80 8.30
C VAL A 372 -8.42 3.17 8.16
N GLU A 373 -9.11 4.27 8.41
CA GLU A 373 -8.46 5.60 8.49
C GLU A 373 -7.41 5.62 9.59
N PHE A 374 -7.74 5.14 10.79
CA PHE A 374 -6.78 5.00 11.89
C PHE A 374 -5.57 4.14 11.53
N TYR A 375 -5.79 3.07 10.78
CA TYR A 375 -4.74 2.17 10.31
C TYR A 375 -3.84 2.84 9.26
N ALA A 376 -4.43 3.55 8.30
CA ALA A 376 -3.71 4.22 7.23
C ALA A 376 -2.94 5.46 7.71
N ALA A 377 -3.51 6.17 8.69
CA ALA A 377 -3.00 7.44 9.22
C ALA A 377 -2.62 8.44 8.10
N ASN A 378 -3.43 8.49 7.03
CA ASN A 378 -3.16 9.33 5.87
C ASN A 378 -3.32 10.82 6.26
N PRO A 379 -2.32 11.69 6.06
CA PRO A 379 -2.44 13.11 6.41
C PRO A 379 -3.49 13.88 5.59
N ASN A 380 -3.86 13.40 4.41
CA ASN A 380 -4.93 14.00 3.59
C ASN A 380 -6.32 13.63 4.10
N ASP A 381 -6.43 12.52 4.83
CA ASP A 381 -7.63 12.03 5.47
C ASP A 381 -7.34 11.60 6.93
N PRO A 382 -7.13 12.58 7.83
CA PRO A 382 -6.71 12.29 9.19
C PRO A 382 -7.76 11.45 9.92
N PRO A 383 -7.35 10.44 10.72
CA PRO A 383 -8.30 9.58 11.41
C PRO A 383 -9.22 10.37 12.34
N ASP A 384 -10.52 10.06 12.33
CA ASP A 384 -11.48 10.68 13.24
C ASP A 384 -12.56 9.69 13.72
N TYR A 385 -13.83 10.07 13.90
CA TYR A 385 -14.98 9.20 14.20
C TYR A 385 -16.23 9.70 13.46
N LEU A 386 -15.97 10.32 12.31
CA LEU A 386 -16.91 10.82 11.34
C LEU A 386 -17.02 9.76 10.23
N VAL A 387 -18.07 9.87 9.43
CA VAL A 387 -18.23 9.02 8.26
C VAL A 387 -18.57 9.92 7.09
N GLY A 388 -17.82 9.79 6.00
CA GLY A 388 -17.99 10.47 4.73
C GLY A 388 -17.83 11.98 4.80
N GLU A 389 -17.06 12.49 5.76
CA GLU A 389 -16.68 13.89 5.92
C GLU A 389 -15.89 14.46 4.73
N LYS A 390 -15.15 13.63 4.00
CA LYS A 390 -14.56 13.99 2.70
C LYS A 390 -15.56 14.02 1.54
N VAL A 391 -16.70 13.32 1.65
CA VAL A 391 -17.67 13.23 0.56
C VAL A 391 -18.60 14.44 0.54
N TRP A 392 -19.22 14.78 1.66
CA TRP A 392 -20.20 15.86 1.69
C TRP A 392 -19.55 17.23 1.92
N LYS A 393 -19.81 18.18 1.01
CA LYS A 393 -19.28 19.56 1.10
C LYS A 393 -19.78 20.34 2.32
N ALA A 394 -20.84 19.85 2.97
CA ALA A 394 -21.47 20.49 4.11
C ALA A 394 -21.03 19.90 5.46
N GLY A 395 -20.20 18.85 5.47
CA GLY A 395 -19.79 18.13 6.67
C GLY A 395 -20.11 16.64 6.59
N PRO A 396 -19.87 15.89 7.68
CA PRO A 396 -20.00 14.42 7.71
C PRO A 396 -21.40 13.91 7.37
N LEU A 397 -21.45 12.71 6.80
CA LEU A 397 -22.69 11.96 6.58
C LEU A 397 -23.25 11.44 7.91
N ARG A 398 -22.39 10.93 8.80
CA ARG A 398 -22.75 10.40 10.12
C ARG A 398 -21.67 10.72 11.16
N PHE A 399 -22.02 10.55 12.44
CA PHE A 399 -21.15 10.74 13.59
C PHE A 399 -21.20 9.48 14.45
N MET A 400 -20.04 8.95 14.87
CA MET A 400 -20.02 7.80 15.77
C MET A 400 -20.03 8.19 17.25
N ASP A 401 -19.53 9.38 17.60
CA ASP A 401 -19.45 9.83 18.99
C ASP A 401 -20.81 10.29 19.56
N GLN A 402 -21.64 10.88 18.71
CA GLN A 402 -23.03 11.24 19.00
C GLN A 402 -23.83 11.26 17.68
N PRO A 403 -24.41 10.12 17.26
CA PRO A 403 -25.11 9.97 15.99
C PRO A 403 -26.12 11.07 15.66
N SER A 404 -26.88 11.55 16.65
CA SER A 404 -27.94 12.55 16.46
C SER A 404 -27.45 13.91 15.98
N LYS A 405 -26.14 14.17 15.94
CA LYS A 405 -25.54 15.38 15.37
C LYS A 405 -25.87 15.57 13.89
N ASP A 406 -26.13 14.49 13.15
CA ASP A 406 -26.59 14.56 11.76
C ASP A 406 -28.09 14.92 11.61
N GLY A 407 -28.82 14.98 12.72
CA GLY A 407 -30.25 15.27 12.81
C GLY A 407 -31.18 14.13 12.37
N LYS A 408 -30.67 12.91 12.14
CA LYS A 408 -31.42 11.77 11.59
C LYS A 408 -31.13 10.44 12.29
N SER A 409 -29.87 10.18 12.62
CA SER A 409 -29.42 8.96 13.29
C SER A 409 -29.75 8.99 14.78
N VAL A 410 -29.88 7.81 15.39
CA VAL A 410 -30.27 7.70 16.79
C VAL A 410 -29.07 7.39 17.69
N ASP A 411 -28.99 8.08 18.84
CA ASP A 411 -27.94 7.83 19.85
C ASP A 411 -28.21 6.56 20.67
N CYS A 412 -29.50 6.23 20.85
CA CYS A 412 -29.97 5.26 21.84
C CYS A 412 -30.88 4.22 21.20
N TRP A 413 -30.76 2.99 21.66
CA TRP A 413 -31.69 1.93 21.31
C TRP A 413 -33.08 2.21 21.86
N SER A 414 -34.09 1.81 21.08
CA SER A 414 -35.48 1.76 21.51
C SER A 414 -36.16 0.58 20.82
N ALA A 415 -37.26 0.08 21.38
CA ALA A 415 -38.01 -1.02 20.78
C ALA A 415 -38.51 -0.76 19.34
N GLY A 416 -38.54 0.50 18.90
CA GLY A 416 -38.93 0.90 17.54
C GLY A 416 -37.76 1.12 16.58
N VAL A 417 -36.51 0.98 17.02
CA VAL A 417 -35.32 1.35 16.22
C VAL A 417 -35.18 0.52 14.94
N GLY A 418 -35.62 -0.75 14.97
CA GLY A 418 -35.67 -1.59 13.77
C GLY A 418 -36.66 -1.14 12.68
N ASN A 419 -37.53 -0.15 12.95
CA ASN A 419 -38.42 0.42 11.95
C ASN A 419 -37.79 1.62 11.21
N LEU A 420 -36.61 2.07 11.62
CA LEU A 420 -35.89 3.15 10.95
C LEU A 420 -35.16 2.63 9.71
N ASP A 421 -34.82 3.57 8.84
CA ASP A 421 -33.82 3.32 7.79
C ASP A 421 -32.51 2.83 8.44
N VAL A 422 -31.87 1.85 7.81
CA VAL A 422 -30.70 1.15 8.37
C VAL A 422 -29.53 2.09 8.66
N HIS A 423 -29.35 3.14 7.85
CA HIS A 423 -28.31 4.15 8.04
C HIS A 423 -28.57 5.08 9.24
N ARG A 424 -29.80 5.07 9.78
CA ARG A 424 -30.18 5.84 10.97
C ARG A 424 -30.14 4.98 12.22
N SER A 425 -30.61 3.74 12.11
CA SER A 425 -30.56 2.77 13.22
C SER A 425 -29.12 2.35 13.53
N SER A 426 -28.22 2.36 12.54
CA SER A 426 -26.78 2.13 12.72
C SER A 426 -26.14 3.01 13.80
N GLY A 427 -26.70 4.19 14.06
CA GLY A 427 -26.28 5.08 15.14
C GLY A 427 -26.11 4.37 16.49
N VAL A 428 -26.98 3.41 16.83
CA VAL A 428 -26.85 2.62 18.08
C VAL A 428 -25.54 1.82 18.11
N GLY A 429 -25.20 1.16 17.00
CA GLY A 429 -23.97 0.37 16.88
C GLY A 429 -22.72 1.24 16.84
N ASN A 430 -22.76 2.33 16.07
CA ASN A 430 -21.68 3.32 15.98
C ASN A 430 -21.35 3.91 17.35
N HIS A 431 -22.39 4.34 18.08
CA HIS A 431 -22.24 4.91 19.41
C HIS A 431 -21.76 3.89 20.44
N ALA A 432 -22.27 2.66 20.40
CA ALA A 432 -21.78 1.59 21.27
C ALA A 432 -20.29 1.29 21.03
N PHE A 433 -19.85 1.27 19.77
CA PHE A 433 -18.44 1.07 19.45
C PHE A 433 -17.58 2.24 19.90
N TYR A 434 -18.00 3.49 19.68
CA TYR A 434 -17.29 4.66 20.17
C TYR A 434 -17.11 4.60 21.69
N LEU A 435 -18.19 4.33 22.44
CA LEU A 435 -18.14 4.22 23.90
C LEU A 435 -17.23 3.07 24.35
N LEU A 436 -17.23 1.93 23.65
CA LEU A 436 -16.33 0.82 23.95
C LEU A 436 -14.87 1.19 23.72
N ALA A 437 -14.55 1.89 22.63
CA ALA A 437 -13.18 2.27 22.30
C ALA A 437 -12.65 3.42 23.17
N ASN A 438 -13.44 4.48 23.34
CA ASN A 438 -12.98 5.76 23.90
C ASN A 438 -13.57 6.09 25.27
N GLY A 439 -14.67 5.44 25.66
CA GLY A 439 -15.45 5.80 26.83
C GLY A 439 -16.38 6.98 26.59
N SER A 440 -17.18 7.29 27.61
CA SER A 440 -18.09 8.44 27.63
C SER A 440 -17.39 9.72 28.09
N GLY A 441 -17.95 10.87 27.76
CA GLY A 441 -17.46 12.19 28.15
C GLY A 441 -16.59 12.83 27.06
N THR A 442 -15.83 13.85 27.44
CA THR A 442 -14.97 14.60 26.51
C THR A 442 -13.65 13.88 26.28
N SER A 443 -13.33 13.66 25.01
CA SER A 443 -12.05 13.12 24.52
C SER A 443 -11.48 14.04 23.42
N THR A 444 -10.34 13.68 22.85
CA THR A 444 -9.80 14.34 21.64
C THR A 444 -10.68 14.13 20.41
N TRP A 445 -11.56 13.13 20.43
CA TRP A 445 -12.42 12.72 19.31
C TRP A 445 -13.83 13.32 19.37
N GLY A 446 -14.18 13.99 20.48
CA GLY A 446 -15.51 14.55 20.68
C GLY A 446 -16.01 14.41 22.11
N THR A 447 -17.27 14.79 22.33
CA THR A 447 -17.95 14.58 23.62
C THR A 447 -19.11 13.63 23.39
N SER A 448 -19.02 12.44 23.99
CA SER A 448 -19.98 11.36 23.79
C SER A 448 -20.74 11.07 25.09
N PRO A 449 -22.03 11.43 25.18
CA PRO A 449 -22.86 11.13 26.36
C PRO A 449 -23.44 9.71 26.27
N THR A 450 -23.70 9.05 27.41
CA THR A 450 -24.58 7.87 27.40
C THR A 450 -26.05 8.27 27.52
N CYS A 451 -26.95 7.38 27.11
CA CYS A 451 -28.40 7.56 27.17
C CYS A 451 -28.94 7.71 28.59
N ASP A 452 -28.26 7.14 29.58
CA ASP A 452 -28.62 7.13 31.00
C ASP A 452 -27.75 8.07 31.86
N GLY A 453 -26.77 8.75 31.26
CA GLY A 453 -25.79 9.60 31.95
C GLY A 453 -24.72 8.85 32.76
N ALA A 454 -24.67 7.51 32.68
CA ALA A 454 -23.61 6.72 33.26
C ALA A 454 -22.24 6.98 32.61
N THR A 455 -21.18 6.66 33.34
CA THR A 455 -19.81 6.74 32.83
C THR A 455 -19.37 5.40 32.26
N VAL A 456 -18.82 5.42 31.04
CA VAL A 456 -18.17 4.28 30.38
C VAL A 456 -16.68 4.56 30.28
N THR A 457 -15.86 3.60 30.70
CA THR A 457 -14.40 3.62 30.47
C THR A 457 -14.09 2.80 29.22
N GLY A 458 -13.42 3.42 28.25
CA GLY A 458 -13.02 2.75 27.01
C GLY A 458 -11.85 1.78 27.20
N ILE A 459 -11.78 0.78 26.33
CA ILE A 459 -10.71 -0.24 26.29
C ILE A 459 -9.72 -0.06 25.14
N GLY A 460 -9.85 1.03 24.38
CA GLY A 460 -9.06 1.29 23.19
C GLY A 460 -9.59 0.59 21.95
N ARG A 461 -9.23 1.13 20.78
CA ARG A 461 -9.71 0.67 19.46
C ARG A 461 -9.32 -0.77 19.16
N ASP A 462 -8.08 -1.17 19.44
CA ASP A 462 -7.60 -2.51 19.07
C ASP A 462 -8.39 -3.62 19.75
N ALA A 463 -8.63 -3.48 21.06
CA ALA A 463 -9.42 -4.46 21.81
C ALA A 463 -10.90 -4.43 21.37
N ALA A 464 -11.48 -3.24 21.19
CA ALA A 464 -12.86 -3.07 20.71
C ALA A 464 -13.07 -3.70 19.32
N ALA A 465 -12.16 -3.44 18.37
CA ALA A 465 -12.19 -3.98 17.02
C ALA A 465 -12.10 -5.51 17.01
N ARG A 466 -11.18 -6.10 17.80
CA ARG A 466 -11.06 -7.56 17.91
C ARG A 466 -12.32 -8.21 18.48
N ILE A 467 -12.97 -7.58 19.47
CA ILE A 467 -14.23 -8.09 20.05
C ILE A 467 -15.36 -8.00 19.02
N TRP A 468 -15.53 -6.85 18.36
CA TRP A 468 -16.57 -6.64 17.35
C TRP A 468 -16.43 -7.65 16.20
N PHE A 469 -15.23 -7.77 15.63
CA PHE A 469 -14.98 -8.68 14.51
C PHE A 469 -15.14 -10.16 14.90
N ARG A 470 -14.73 -10.53 16.11
CA ARG A 470 -14.94 -11.89 16.64
C ARG A 470 -16.43 -12.18 16.85
N ALA A 471 -17.22 -11.21 17.31
CA ALA A 471 -18.67 -11.35 17.43
C ALA A 471 -19.32 -11.52 16.04
N LEU A 472 -19.00 -10.65 15.09
CA LEU A 472 -19.46 -10.72 13.69
C LEU A 472 -19.21 -12.09 13.06
N THR A 473 -18.01 -12.64 13.23
CA THR A 473 -17.61 -13.88 12.51
C THR A 473 -17.99 -15.18 13.22
N ARG A 474 -18.37 -15.15 14.50
CA ARG A 474 -18.56 -16.38 15.31
C ARG A 474 -19.89 -16.47 16.03
N HIS A 475 -20.51 -15.33 16.34
CA HIS A 475 -21.66 -15.26 17.26
C HIS A 475 -22.88 -14.60 16.64
N TRP A 476 -22.70 -13.85 15.55
CA TRP A 476 -23.81 -13.21 14.84
C TRP A 476 -24.29 -14.05 13.67
N THR A 477 -25.55 -13.85 13.32
CA THR A 477 -26.26 -14.52 12.23
C THR A 477 -27.08 -13.49 11.46
N SER A 478 -27.72 -13.91 10.38
CA SER A 478 -28.39 -12.98 9.46
C SER A 478 -29.52 -12.16 10.09
N THR A 479 -30.07 -12.63 11.22
CA THR A 479 -31.19 -11.98 11.93
C THR A 479 -30.79 -11.36 13.26
N THR A 480 -29.49 -11.28 13.57
CA THR A 480 -29.01 -10.73 14.85
C THR A 480 -29.55 -9.33 15.08
N ASN A 481 -30.26 -9.14 16.19
CA ASN A 481 -30.70 -7.83 16.68
C ASN A 481 -29.68 -7.22 17.68
N TYR A 482 -29.90 -6.00 18.19
CA TYR A 482 -28.94 -5.34 19.06
C TYR A 482 -28.71 -6.06 20.41
N ALA A 483 -29.75 -6.66 21.00
CA ALA A 483 -29.59 -7.43 22.25
C ALA A 483 -28.79 -8.72 22.02
N GLU A 484 -28.99 -9.39 20.89
CA GLU A 484 -28.20 -10.54 20.47
C GLU A 484 -26.77 -10.13 20.09
N ALA A 485 -26.58 -8.94 19.50
CA ALA A 485 -25.26 -8.40 19.21
C ALA A 485 -24.45 -8.16 20.48
N ARG A 486 -25.07 -7.54 21.51
CA ARG A 486 -24.52 -7.41 22.86
C ARG A 486 -24.10 -8.77 23.42
N ALA A 487 -24.98 -9.78 23.38
CA ALA A 487 -24.68 -11.11 23.87
C ALA A 487 -23.49 -11.76 23.12
N GLY A 488 -23.45 -11.63 21.78
CA GLY A 488 -22.35 -12.13 20.96
C GLY A 488 -21.02 -11.44 21.24
N MET A 489 -21.02 -10.13 21.49
CA MET A 489 -19.81 -9.40 21.89
C MET A 489 -19.33 -9.78 23.29
N LEU A 490 -20.23 -10.08 24.24
CA LEU A 490 -19.85 -10.59 25.56
C LEU A 490 -19.23 -11.99 25.47
N ALA A 491 -19.75 -12.84 24.58
CA ALA A 491 -19.14 -14.14 24.28
C ALA A 491 -17.75 -13.97 23.65
N ALA A 492 -17.61 -13.08 22.68
CA ALA A 492 -16.32 -12.75 22.05
C ALA A 492 -15.30 -12.19 23.07
N ALA A 493 -15.71 -11.27 23.94
CA ALA A 493 -14.87 -10.74 25.01
C ALA A 493 -14.43 -11.83 25.99
N THR A 494 -15.33 -12.76 26.31
CA THR A 494 -15.02 -13.92 27.16
C THR A 494 -13.97 -14.83 26.51
N GLU A 495 -14.11 -15.12 25.21
CA GLU A 495 -13.14 -15.95 24.47
C GLU A 495 -11.75 -15.31 24.40
N LEU A 496 -11.69 -13.99 24.21
CA LEU A 496 -10.44 -13.26 23.98
C LEU A 496 -9.73 -12.84 25.28
N TYR A 497 -10.49 -12.45 26.31
CA TYR A 497 -9.97 -11.78 27.51
C TYR A 497 -10.47 -12.38 28.82
N GLY A 498 -11.37 -13.37 28.77
CA GLY A 498 -11.96 -14.01 29.94
C GLY A 498 -13.23 -13.31 30.44
N GLN A 499 -14.10 -14.12 31.07
CA GLN A 499 -15.37 -13.64 31.61
C GLN A 499 -15.15 -12.68 32.79
N CYS A 500 -15.94 -11.61 32.87
CA CYS A 500 -15.89 -10.61 33.95
C CYS A 500 -14.56 -9.83 34.10
N GLY A 501 -13.67 -9.91 33.11
CA GLY A 501 -12.50 -9.02 32.97
C GLY A 501 -12.88 -7.60 32.56
N THR A 502 -11.87 -6.73 32.37
CA THR A 502 -12.05 -5.33 31.99
C THR A 502 -12.83 -5.19 30.68
N GLU A 503 -12.46 -5.95 29.66
CA GLU A 503 -13.05 -5.91 28.32
C GLU A 503 -14.50 -6.39 28.34
N TYR A 504 -14.79 -7.47 29.07
CA TYR A 504 -16.15 -7.96 29.24
C TYR A 504 -17.05 -6.88 29.87
N ARG A 505 -16.59 -6.26 30.97
CA ARG A 505 -17.35 -5.21 31.66
C ARG A 505 -17.51 -3.96 30.81
N ALA A 506 -16.50 -3.61 30.02
CA ALA A 506 -16.59 -2.49 29.10
C ALA A 506 -17.63 -2.73 27.99
N VAL A 507 -17.72 -3.95 27.46
CA VAL A 507 -18.80 -4.33 26.52
C VAL A 507 -20.17 -4.18 27.19
N GLN A 508 -20.34 -4.65 28.44
CA GLN A 508 -21.60 -4.46 29.17
C GLN A 508 -21.93 -2.97 29.32
N ALA A 509 -20.95 -2.16 29.74
CA ALA A 509 -21.12 -0.74 29.98
C ALA A 509 -21.44 0.04 28.70
N ALA A 510 -20.76 -0.24 27.59
CA ALA A 510 -20.99 0.43 26.31
C ALA A 510 -22.39 0.14 25.75
N TRP A 511 -22.82 -1.13 25.74
CA TRP A 511 -24.17 -1.49 25.29
C TRP A 511 -25.28 -0.96 26.21
N SER A 512 -25.05 -0.97 27.53
CA SER A 512 -25.97 -0.30 28.47
C SER A 512 -26.00 1.21 28.27
N GLY A 513 -24.85 1.81 27.94
CA GLY A 513 -24.73 3.24 27.67
C GLY A 513 -25.52 3.70 26.44
N VAL A 514 -25.80 2.81 25.50
CA VAL A 514 -26.73 3.05 24.37
C VAL A 514 -28.13 2.46 24.59
N ALA A 515 -28.49 2.14 25.84
CA ALA A 515 -29.79 1.60 26.25
C ALA A 515 -30.18 0.25 25.61
N VAL A 516 -29.24 -0.52 25.05
CA VAL A 516 -29.54 -1.87 24.55
C VAL A 516 -29.71 -2.82 25.75
N PRO A 517 -30.85 -3.51 25.89
CA PRO A 517 -31.07 -4.41 27.01
C PRO A 517 -30.13 -5.62 26.97
N GLY A 518 -29.80 -6.17 28.14
CA GLY A 518 -28.95 -7.35 28.26
C GLY A 518 -29.38 -8.25 29.41
N ALA A 519 -29.27 -9.56 29.21
CA ALA A 519 -29.40 -10.58 30.24
C ALA A 519 -28.00 -11.13 30.59
N ASP A 520 -27.09 -10.21 30.91
CA ASP A 520 -25.68 -10.53 31.06
C ASP A 520 -25.40 -11.37 32.33
N ALA A 521 -24.26 -12.06 32.35
CA ALA A 521 -23.81 -12.69 33.59
C ALA A 521 -23.54 -11.62 34.65
N ALA A 522 -24.06 -11.84 35.86
CA ALA A 522 -23.72 -11.00 37.01
C ALA A 522 -22.22 -11.18 37.32
N CYS A 523 -21.45 -10.12 37.10
CA CYS A 523 -20.03 -10.09 37.43
C CYS A 523 -19.86 -9.39 38.78
N PRO A 524 -19.56 -10.12 39.88
CA PRO A 524 -19.31 -9.51 41.18
C PRO A 524 -18.28 -8.40 41.04
N LEU A 525 -18.46 -7.26 41.72
CA LEU A 525 -17.41 -6.25 41.75
C LEU A 525 -16.14 -6.89 42.35
N PRO A 526 -14.95 -6.59 41.79
CA PRO A 526 -13.69 -7.13 42.29
C PRO A 526 -13.42 -6.75 43.75
#